data_AF-A0A317KJL6-F1
#
_entry.id   AF-A0A317KJL6-F1
#
_cell.length_a   1.000
_cell.length_b   1.000
_cell.length_c   1.000
_cell.angle_alpha   90.00
_cell.angle_beta   90.00
_cell.angle_gamma   90.00
#
_symmetry.space_group_name_H-M   'P 1'
#
loop_
_entity.id
_entity.type
_entity.pdbx_description
1 polymer ?
#
loop_
_entity_poly.entity_id
_entity_poly.type
_entity_poly.pdbx_seq_one_letter_code
_entity_poly.pdbx_strand_id
1 'polypeptide(L)'
;MALVLPLLVLLIFGIIDFGRMLNEQIALTEAARDAARVASFGGDPTGRATRIAGDDVAVDVTGTCSGPGRDAQVTVSNDFSFVTPIGLLGGGFDGEVTLTGTGVVPCQ
;
A
#
# COMPACT_ATOMS: atom_id res chain seq x y z
N MET A 1 8.24 -39.81 -6.37
CA MET A 1 7.29 -38.76 -5.96
C MET A 1 7.93 -37.82 -4.94
N ALA A 2 9.04 -37.15 -5.28
CA ALA A 2 9.74 -36.26 -4.35
C ALA A 2 9.57 -34.77 -4.68
N LEU A 3 9.14 -34.45 -5.92
CA LEU A 3 9.02 -33.08 -6.41
C LEU A 3 7.64 -32.44 -6.16
N VAL A 4 6.61 -33.23 -5.86
CA VAL A 4 5.25 -32.72 -5.64
C VAL A 4 5.16 -31.97 -4.30
N LEU A 5 5.79 -32.52 -3.25
CA LEU A 5 5.80 -31.90 -1.92
C LEU A 5 6.47 -30.50 -1.91
N PRO A 6 7.68 -30.29 -2.45
CA PRO A 6 8.28 -28.95 -2.49
C PRO A 6 7.49 -27.98 -3.38
N LEU A 7 6.88 -28.46 -4.47
CA LEU A 7 6.01 -27.63 -5.33
C LEU A 7 4.78 -27.14 -4.57
N LEU A 8 4.12 -28.01 -3.80
CA LEU A 8 2.94 -27.64 -3.02
C LEU A 8 3.27 -26.65 -1.89
N VAL A 9 4.41 -26.83 -1.21
CA VAL A 9 4.88 -25.92 -0.16
C VAL A 9 5.16 -24.53 -0.74
N LEU A 10 5.83 -24.45 -1.89
CA LEU A 10 6.08 -23.18 -2.58
C LEU A 10 4.77 -22.48 -2.95
N LEU A 11 3.81 -23.21 -3.51
CA LEU A 11 2.51 -22.66 -3.91
C LEU A 11 1.74 -22.10 -2.72
N ILE A 12 1.73 -22.80 -1.58
CA ILE A 12 1.06 -22.33 -0.36
C ILE A 12 1.71 -21.05 0.16
N PHE A 13 3.04 -21.01 0.24
CA PHE A 13 3.76 -19.82 0.68
C PHE A 13 3.55 -18.63 -0.26
N GLY A 14 3.54 -18.85 -1.57
CA GLY A 14 3.21 -17.82 -2.55
C GLY A 14 1.81 -17.24 -2.36
N ILE A 15 0.80 -18.09 -2.09
CA ILE A 15 -0.58 -17.63 -1.83
C ILE A 15 -0.67 -16.80 -0.54
N ILE A 16 0.04 -17.20 0.52
CA ILE A 16 0.00 -16.51 1.81
C ILE A 16 0.56 -15.08 1.69
N ASP A 17 1.74 -14.93 1.09
CA ASP A 17 2.34 -13.60 0.93
C ASP A 17 1.57 -12.76 -0.08
N PHE A 18 1.09 -13.35 -1.18
CA PHE A 18 0.24 -12.62 -2.14
C PHE A 18 -1.05 -12.11 -1.49
N GLY A 19 -1.69 -12.94 -0.64
CA GLY A 19 -2.89 -12.54 0.10
C GLY A 19 -2.63 -11.37 1.04
N ARG A 20 -1.50 -11.38 1.77
CA ARG A 20 -1.14 -10.29 2.69
C ARG A 20 -0.78 -9.02 1.94
N MET A 21 0.01 -9.12 0.87
CA MET A 21 0.37 -7.99 0.00
C MET A 21 -0.87 -7.32 -0.60
N LEU A 22 -1.83 -8.11 -1.10
CA LEU A 22 -3.07 -7.58 -1.66
C LEU A 22 -3.92 -6.86 -0.61
N ASN A 23 -3.99 -7.40 0.61
CA ASN A 23 -4.72 -6.76 1.71
C ASN A 23 -4.14 -5.37 2.03
N GLU A 24 -2.82 -5.24 2.12
CA GLU A 24 -2.16 -3.94 2.32
C GLU A 24 -2.36 -3.01 1.13
N GLN A 25 -2.24 -3.51 -0.10
CA GLN A 25 -2.48 -2.70 -1.29
C GLN A 25 -3.89 -2.10 -1.32
N ILE A 26 -4.91 -2.87 -0.91
CA ILE A 26 -6.29 -2.38 -0.80
C ILE A 26 -6.36 -1.27 0.27
N ALA A 27 -5.82 -1.53 1.47
CA ALA A 27 -5.81 -0.56 2.57
C ALA A 27 -5.12 0.77 2.17
N LEU A 28 -3.98 0.71 1.47
CA LEU A 28 -3.26 1.89 0.99
C LEU A 28 -4.08 2.69 -0.02
N THR A 29 -4.78 2.02 -0.95
CA THR A 29 -5.62 2.71 -1.93
C THR A 29 -6.85 3.36 -1.32
N GLU A 30 -7.46 2.72 -0.32
CA GLU A 30 -8.57 3.28 0.44
C GLU A 30 -8.11 4.48 1.28
N ALA A 31 -7.00 4.33 1.99
CA ALA A 31 -6.38 5.38 2.78
C ALA A 31 -6.05 6.60 1.92
N ALA A 32 -5.45 6.41 0.74
CA ALA A 32 -5.09 7.50 -0.16
C ALA A 32 -6.32 8.28 -0.65
N ARG A 33 -7.40 7.59 -1.03
CA ARG A 33 -8.64 8.25 -1.49
C ARG A 33 -9.35 9.01 -0.38
N ASP A 34 -9.43 8.44 0.81
CA ASP A 34 -10.10 9.09 1.93
C ASP A 34 -9.26 10.24 2.50
N ALA A 35 -7.94 10.10 2.52
CA ALA A 35 -7.02 11.19 2.84
C ALA A 35 -7.11 12.33 1.81
N ALA A 36 -7.21 12.02 0.51
CA ALA A 36 -7.42 13.05 -0.51
C ALA A 36 -8.74 13.82 -0.30
N ARG A 37 -9.81 13.14 0.12
CA ARG A 37 -11.07 13.78 0.50
C ARG A 37 -10.92 14.69 1.72
N VAL A 38 -10.16 14.28 2.73
CA VAL A 38 -9.89 15.14 3.89
C VAL A 38 -9.05 16.36 3.47
N ALA A 39 -8.06 16.16 2.61
CA ALA A 39 -7.25 17.24 2.03
C ALA A 39 -8.09 18.24 1.24
N SER A 40 -9.13 17.80 0.50
CA SER A 40 -9.99 18.71 -0.26
C SER A 40 -10.80 19.66 0.62
N PHE A 41 -11.04 19.29 1.89
CA PHE A 41 -11.71 20.14 2.89
C PHE A 41 -10.73 20.89 3.81
N GLY A 42 -9.42 20.81 3.55
CA GLY A 42 -8.40 21.45 4.39
C GLY A 42 -8.18 20.78 5.75
N GLY A 43 -8.56 19.51 5.90
CA GLY A 43 -8.29 18.72 7.10
C GLY A 43 -6.87 18.14 7.11
N ASP A 44 -6.63 17.20 8.02
CA ASP A 44 -5.35 16.48 8.16
C ASP A 44 -5.35 15.15 7.37
N PRO A 45 -4.78 15.11 6.14
CA PRO A 45 -4.75 13.88 5.34
C PRO A 45 -3.79 12.82 5.89
N THR A 46 -2.71 13.21 6.59
CA THR A 46 -1.72 12.24 7.08
C THR A 46 -2.28 11.49 8.30
N GLY A 47 -2.92 12.19 9.23
CA GLY A 47 -3.65 11.57 10.34
C GLY A 47 -4.83 10.70 9.88
N ARG A 48 -5.41 11.00 8.71
CA ARG A 48 -6.47 10.15 8.12
C ARG A 48 -5.90 8.89 7.47
N ALA A 49 -4.83 9.02 6.68
CA ALA A 49 -4.20 7.90 5.99
C ALA A 49 -3.64 6.87 7.00
N THR A 50 -2.94 7.34 8.04
CA THR A 50 -2.35 6.48 9.08
C THR A 50 -3.39 5.69 9.87
N ARG A 51 -4.56 6.28 10.15
CA ARG A 51 -5.67 5.57 10.81
C ARG A 51 -6.22 4.38 10.00
N ILE A 52 -6.10 4.42 8.68
CA ILE A 52 -6.64 3.40 7.77
C ILE A 52 -5.54 2.38 7.41
N ALA A 53 -4.36 2.86 7.02
CA ALA A 53 -3.28 2.02 6.51
C ALA A 53 -2.24 1.59 7.58
N GLY A 54 -2.26 2.19 8.77
CA GLY A 54 -1.29 1.94 9.85
C GLY A 54 -0.30 3.09 10.06
N ASP A 55 0.47 3.02 11.15
CA ASP A 55 1.38 4.09 11.57
C ASP A 55 2.69 4.14 10.75
N ASP A 56 3.11 3.02 10.15
CA ASP A 56 4.38 2.88 9.42
C ASP A 56 4.32 3.33 7.95
N VAL A 57 3.34 4.17 7.61
CA VAL A 57 3.01 4.50 6.23
C VAL A 57 3.50 5.92 5.89
N ALA A 58 4.27 6.05 4.82
CA ALA A 58 4.68 7.35 4.30
C ALA A 58 3.55 7.98 3.48
N VAL A 59 3.22 9.23 3.80
CA VAL A 59 2.12 9.98 3.15
C VAL A 59 2.69 11.22 2.50
N ASP A 60 2.52 11.34 1.18
CA ASP A 60 2.92 12.48 0.38
C ASP A 60 1.68 13.20 -0.16
N VAL A 61 1.62 14.52 0.02
CA VAL A 61 0.48 15.36 -0.34
C VAL A 61 0.95 16.38 -1.38
N THR A 62 0.70 16.07 -2.66
CA THR A 62 1.19 16.86 -3.79
C THR A 62 0.14 17.83 -4.34
N GLY A 63 -1.15 17.48 -4.20
CA GLY A 63 -2.25 18.34 -4.63
C GLY A 63 -2.77 19.17 -3.48
N THR A 64 -2.41 20.46 -3.43
CA THR A 64 -2.95 21.42 -2.46
C THR A 64 -4.08 22.25 -3.08
N CYS A 65 -5.19 22.40 -2.36
CA CYS A 65 -6.31 23.24 -2.78
C CYS A 65 -5.96 24.74 -2.63
N SER A 66 -5.16 25.27 -3.56
CA SER A 66 -4.73 26.67 -3.58
C SER A 66 -5.51 27.54 -4.57
N GLY A 67 -6.67 27.07 -5.06
CA GLY A 67 -7.53 27.80 -5.99
C GLY A 67 -8.57 26.92 -6.71
N PRO A 68 -9.54 27.53 -7.42
CA PRO A 68 -10.61 26.80 -8.10
C PRO A 68 -10.08 25.94 -9.26
N GLY A 69 -10.63 24.73 -9.42
CA GLY A 69 -10.27 23.79 -10.49
C GLY A 69 -8.98 23.00 -10.24
N ARG A 70 -8.53 22.90 -8.99
CA ARG A 70 -7.41 22.04 -8.57
C ARG A 70 -7.93 20.74 -7.99
N ASP A 71 -7.09 19.71 -8.04
CA ASP A 71 -7.35 18.43 -7.42
C ASP A 71 -6.43 18.25 -6.21
N ALA A 72 -6.99 17.72 -5.12
CA ALA A 72 -6.21 17.22 -4.01
C ALA A 72 -5.71 15.80 -4.34
N GLN A 73 -4.40 15.61 -4.29
CA GLN A 73 -3.74 14.33 -4.54
C GLN A 73 -2.94 13.93 -3.31
N VAL A 74 -3.17 12.70 -2.86
CA VAL A 74 -2.47 12.08 -1.75
C VAL A 74 -1.94 10.72 -2.21
N THR A 75 -0.65 10.51 -1.99
CA THR A 75 0.05 9.26 -2.23
C THR A 75 0.44 8.65 -0.89
N VAL A 76 0.19 7.36 -0.74
CA VAL A 76 0.38 6.62 0.52
C VAL A 76 1.22 5.40 0.20
N SER A 77 2.38 5.25 0.83
CA SER A 77 3.33 4.16 0.56
C SER A 77 3.76 3.44 1.83
N ASN A 78 3.88 2.11 1.75
CA ASN A 78 4.35 1.25 2.84
C ASN A 78 5.35 0.23 2.32
N ASP A 79 6.34 -0.11 3.13
CA ASP A 79 7.34 -1.11 2.80
C ASP A 79 6.85 -2.50 3.25
N PHE A 80 6.50 -3.35 2.27
CA PHE A 80 5.99 -4.68 2.54
C PHE A 80 7.12 -5.70 2.62
N SER A 81 7.29 -6.30 3.80
CA SER A 81 8.23 -7.41 3.98
C SER A 81 7.55 -8.76 3.77
N PHE A 82 8.23 -9.69 3.09
CA PHE A 82 7.75 -11.06 2.93
C PHE A 82 7.96 -11.87 4.22
N VAL A 83 6.94 -12.63 4.64
CA VAL A 83 7.02 -13.43 5.88
C VAL A 83 7.49 -14.85 5.57
N THR A 84 7.20 -15.37 4.36
CA THR A 84 7.68 -16.69 4.00
C THR A 84 9.12 -16.62 3.47
N PRO A 85 9.99 -17.59 3.82
CA PRO A 85 11.38 -17.62 3.36
C PRO A 85 11.53 -18.05 1.89
N ILE A 86 10.57 -17.71 1.02
CA ILE A 86 10.63 -17.99 -0.43
C ILE A 86 11.80 -17.28 -1.09
N GLY A 87 12.22 -16.12 -0.57
CA GLY A 87 13.43 -15.40 -1.03
C GLY A 87 14.74 -16.17 -0.80
N LEU A 88 14.78 -17.04 0.22
CA LEU A 88 15.95 -17.87 0.56
C LEU A 88 16.06 -19.13 -0.30
N LEU A 89 14.94 -19.62 -0.86
CA LEU A 89 14.87 -20.88 -1.62
C LEU A 89 14.91 -20.68 -3.15
N GLY A 90 14.86 -19.44 -3.64
CA GLY A 90 14.70 -19.13 -5.06
C GLY A 90 15.34 -17.83 -5.56
N GLY A 91 16.32 -17.29 -4.84
CA GLY A 91 17.23 -16.23 -5.29
C GLY A 91 16.59 -15.01 -5.97
N GLY A 92 16.32 -13.95 -5.20
CA GLY A 92 16.30 -12.59 -5.78
C GLY A 92 15.15 -11.64 -5.46
N PHE A 93 14.38 -11.85 -4.39
CA PHE A 93 13.56 -10.77 -3.83
C PHE A 93 14.16 -10.38 -2.49
N ASP A 94 14.93 -9.30 -2.49
CA ASP A 94 15.57 -8.72 -1.32
C ASP A 94 14.50 -8.10 -0.42
N GLY A 95 13.89 -8.93 0.43
CA GLY A 95 13.19 -8.61 1.69
C GLY A 95 11.93 -7.74 1.66
N GLU A 96 11.90 -6.70 0.83
CA GLU A 96 11.04 -5.54 1.00
C GLU A 96 10.58 -5.01 -0.37
N VAL A 97 9.26 -4.81 -0.52
CA VAL A 97 8.64 -4.25 -1.71
C VAL A 97 7.81 -3.06 -1.28
N THR A 98 8.15 -1.86 -1.75
CA THR A 98 7.33 -0.68 -1.48
C THR A 98 6.01 -0.77 -2.25
N LEU A 99 4.91 -0.81 -1.50
CA LEU A 99 3.54 -0.71 -2.00
C LEU A 99 3.11 0.74 -2.00
N THR A 100 2.39 1.16 -3.04
CA THR A 100 1.94 2.55 -3.19
C THR A 100 0.47 2.60 -3.59
N GLY A 101 -0.31 3.46 -2.93
CA GLY A 101 -1.69 3.79 -3.25
C GLY A 101 -1.83 5.29 -3.52
N THR A 102 -2.56 5.66 -4.58
CA THR A 102 -2.82 7.06 -4.92
C THR A 102 -4.31 7.37 -4.93
N GLY A 103 -4.67 8.50 -4.33
CA GLY A 103 -6.03 9.03 -4.28
C GLY A 103 -6.07 10.45 -4.81
N VAL A 104 -7.03 10.74 -5.69
CA VAL A 104 -7.24 12.07 -6.27
C VAL A 104 -8.71 12.44 -6.16
N VAL A 105 -9.00 13.65 -5.69
CA VAL A 105 -10.35 14.22 -5.63
C VAL A 105 -10.33 15.70 -6.03
N PRO A 106 -11.40 16.23 -6.65
CA PRO A 106 -11.49 17.65 -6.94
C PRO A 106 -11.65 18.48 -5.65
N CYS A 107 -10.99 19.63 -5.61
CA CYS A 107 -11.18 20.61 -4.52
C CYS A 107 -12.58 21.25 -4.63
N GLN A 108 -13.27 21.38 -3.49
CA GLN A 108 -14.56 22.07 -3.37
C GLN A 108 -14.40 23.48 -2.80
#